data_AF-A0A2V6ARN3-F1
#
_entry.id   AF-A0A2V6ARN3-F1
#
_cell.length_a   1.000
_cell.length_b   1.000
_cell.length_c   1.000
_cell.angle_alpha   90.00
_cell.angle_beta   90.00
_cell.angle_gamma   90.00
#
_symmetry.space_group_name_H-M   'P 1'
#
loop_
_entity.id
_entity.type
_entity.pdbx_description
1 polymer ?
#
loop_
_entity_poly.entity_id
_entity_poly.type
_entity_poly.pdbx_seq_one_letter_code
_entity_poly.pdbx_strand_id
1 'polypeptide(L)'
;MILETLKRHWWVPVLRGIAAIVFGVIAFAYPGLTLAVLVIFFGAWVLVDGIFRVVGAIAGRSSDSDWGFHLIIGIIGIIIGVITFRAPQITALALLIYIAAWALMIGASEIALAIKLRREIKGEWFLILMGLASIIFAVLLMWNPAPGALALIWLIGSYAIVFGLLAIFFGFKLRSLPTLLPR
;
A
#
# COMPACT_ATOMS: atom_id res chain seq x y z
N MET A 1 -3.58 -31.96 3.17
CA MET A 1 -2.74 -31.57 2.02
C MET A 1 -2.17 -30.15 2.17
N ILE A 2 -2.99 -29.10 2.23
CA ILE A 2 -2.52 -27.69 2.36
C ILE A 2 -1.70 -27.42 3.63
N LEU A 3 -2.12 -27.97 4.78
CA LEU A 3 -1.41 -27.82 6.06
C LEU A 3 0.00 -28.44 6.05
N GLU A 4 0.18 -29.59 5.41
CA GLU A 4 1.50 -30.23 5.28
C GLU A 4 2.43 -29.42 4.35
N THR A 5 1.89 -28.85 3.27
CA THR A 5 2.64 -27.94 2.40
C THR A 5 3.07 -26.68 3.15
N LEU A 6 2.16 -26.06 3.93
CA LEU A 6 2.47 -24.87 4.75
C LEU A 6 3.50 -25.18 5.83
N LYS A 7 3.39 -26.35 6.48
CA LYS A 7 4.34 -26.82 7.49
C LYS A 7 5.72 -27.08 6.88
N ARG A 8 5.81 -27.69 5.70
CA ARG A 8 7.09 -27.91 4.99
C ARG A 8 7.79 -26.59 4.62
N HIS A 9 7.01 -25.55 4.35
CA HIS A 9 7.49 -24.21 4.00
C HIS A 9 7.38 -23.21 5.16
N TRP A 10 7.42 -23.68 6.42
CA TRP A 10 7.37 -22.84 7.62
C TRP A 10 8.44 -21.74 7.63
N TRP A 11 9.56 -21.95 6.93
CA TRP A 11 10.65 -21.00 6.81
C TRP A 11 10.28 -19.79 5.94
N VAL A 12 9.32 -19.90 5.02
CA VAL A 12 8.88 -18.80 4.14
C VAL A 12 8.29 -17.63 4.93
N PRO A 13 7.28 -17.82 5.82
CA PRO A 13 6.77 -16.73 6.64
C PRO A 13 7.82 -16.17 7.61
N VAL A 14 8.76 -16.99 8.11
CA VAL A 14 9.88 -16.51 8.95
C VAL A 14 10.80 -15.59 8.15
N LEU A 15 11.26 -16.02 6.98
CA LEU A 15 12.15 -15.23 6.12
C LEU A 15 11.47 -13.93 5.69
N ARG A 16 10.20 -14.00 5.28
CA ARG A 16 9.40 -12.81 4.95
C ARG A 16 9.28 -11.87 6.15
N GLY A 17 9.08 -12.41 7.35
CA GLY A 17 8.98 -11.62 8.56
C GLY A 17 10.29 -10.93 8.94
N ILE A 18 11.43 -11.62 8.81
CA ILE A 18 12.76 -11.02 9.00
C ILE A 18 12.97 -9.88 8.00
N ALA A 19 12.67 -10.11 6.71
CA ALA A 19 12.77 -9.08 5.68
C ALA A 19 11.88 -7.85 5.99
N ALA A 20 10.66 -8.07 6.48
CA ALA A 20 9.74 -7.01 6.87
C ALA A 20 10.25 -6.20 8.08
N ILE A 21 10.84 -6.84 9.08
CA ILE A 21 11.45 -6.15 10.23
C ILE A 21 12.64 -5.31 9.76
N VAL A 22 13.54 -5.89 8.96
CA VAL A 22 14.70 -5.16 8.42
C VAL A 22 14.24 -3.94 7.62
N PHE A 23 13.25 -4.12 6.75
CA PHE A 23 12.65 -3.00 6.01
C PHE A 23 12.07 -1.93 6.94
N GLY A 24 11.33 -2.32 7.98
CA GLY A 24 10.77 -1.37 8.93
C GLY A 24 11.84 -0.62 9.73
N VAL A 25 12.91 -1.29 10.15
CA VAL A 25 14.06 -0.63 10.82
C VAL A 25 14.74 0.36 9.88
N ILE A 26 14.95 0.00 8.61
CA ILE A 26 15.50 0.93 7.60
C ILE A 26 14.57 2.12 7.40
N ALA A 27 13.24 1.91 7.38
CA ALA A 27 12.25 2.97 7.27
C ALA A 27 12.35 4.01 8.40
N PHE A 28 12.60 3.57 9.63
CA PHE A 28 12.81 4.49 10.76
C PHE A 28 14.18 5.17 10.72
N ALA A 29 15.24 4.43 10.37
CA ALA A 29 16.60 4.95 10.40
C ALA A 29 16.90 5.90 9.22
N TYR A 30 16.35 5.63 8.04
CA TYR A 30 16.64 6.34 6.79
C TYR A 30 15.37 6.67 6.01
N PRO A 31 14.49 7.55 6.54
CA PRO A 31 13.19 7.84 5.92
C PRO A 31 13.32 8.38 4.49
N GLY A 32 14.32 9.23 4.21
CA GLY A 32 14.56 9.74 2.86
C GLY A 32 14.90 8.64 1.84
N LEU A 33 15.70 7.66 2.23
CA LEU A 33 16.04 6.51 1.39
C LEU A 33 14.80 5.63 1.17
N THR A 34 14.05 5.33 2.23
CA THR A 34 12.82 4.54 2.13
C THR A 34 11.79 5.19 1.22
N LEU A 35 11.60 6.51 1.32
CA LEU A 35 10.73 7.24 0.40
C LEU A 35 11.19 7.09 -1.05
N ALA A 36 12.48 7.30 -1.32
CA ALA A 36 13.04 7.16 -2.66
C ALA A 36 12.84 5.74 -3.22
N VAL A 37 13.08 4.70 -2.41
CA VAL A 37 12.85 3.31 -2.79
C VAL A 37 11.37 3.07 -3.11
N LEU A 38 10.44 3.50 -2.25
CA LEU A 38 9.00 3.33 -2.49
C LEU A 38 8.56 4.01 -3.80
N VAL A 39 9.05 5.22 -4.05
CA VAL A 39 8.74 5.98 -5.27
C VAL A 39 9.29 5.29 -6.52
N ILE A 40 10.54 4.82 -6.46
CA ILE A 40 11.17 4.11 -7.58
C ILE A 40 10.43 2.80 -7.87
N PHE A 41 10.06 2.04 -6.84
CA PHE A 41 9.28 0.82 -6.98
C PHE A 41 7.91 1.09 -7.59
N PHE A 42 7.23 2.16 -7.17
CA PHE A 42 6.00 2.62 -7.79
C PHE A 42 6.20 2.95 -9.27
N GLY A 43 7.24 3.72 -9.61
CA GLY A 43 7.55 4.07 -11.00
C GLY A 43 7.83 2.85 -11.87
N ALA A 44 8.58 1.87 -11.33
CA ALA A 44 8.85 0.60 -11.99
C ALA A 44 7.55 -0.19 -12.24
N TRP A 45 6.70 -0.31 -11.21
CA TRP A 45 5.43 -1.01 -11.33
C TRP A 45 4.52 -0.37 -12.38
N VAL A 46 4.34 0.96 -12.32
CA VAL A 46 3.50 1.71 -13.26
C VAL A 46 4.03 1.64 -14.69
N LEU A 47 5.35 1.65 -14.86
CA LEU A 47 5.98 1.48 -16.16
C LEU A 47 5.70 0.09 -16.74
N VAL A 48 5.91 -0.96 -15.93
CA VAL A 48 5.69 -2.35 -16.35
C VAL A 48 4.22 -2.61 -16.64
N ASP A 49 3.31 -2.16 -15.78
CA ASP A 49 1.86 -2.23 -16.00
C ASP A 49 1.46 -1.48 -17.27
N GLY A 50 2.01 -0.27 -17.49
CA GLY A 50 1.78 0.51 -18.70
C GLY A 50 2.20 -0.22 -19.97
N ILE A 51 3.37 -0.85 -19.96
CA ILE A 51 3.86 -1.68 -21.08
C ILE A 51 2.90 -2.85 -21.34
N PHE A 52 2.52 -3.59 -20.30
CA PHE A 52 1.59 -4.72 -20.46
C PHE A 52 0.23 -4.28 -20.99
N ARG A 53 -0.29 -3.14 -20.55
CA ARG A 53 -1.55 -2.58 -21.08
C ARG A 53 -1.45 -2.20 -22.55
N VAL A 54 -0.34 -1.57 -22.96
CA VAL A 54 -0.12 -1.23 -24.39
C VAL A 54 -0.03 -2.49 -25.23
N VAL A 55 0.77 -3.47 -24.81
CA VAL A 55 0.92 -4.75 -25.53
C VAL A 55 -0.42 -5.49 -25.60
N GLY A 56 -1.13 -5.58 -24.49
CA GLY A 56 -2.45 -6.22 -24.42
C GLY A 56 -3.50 -5.52 -25.29
N ALA A 57 -3.54 -4.18 -25.27
CA ALA A 57 -4.45 -3.40 -26.11
C ALA A 57 -4.20 -3.59 -27.61
N ILE A 58 -2.92 -3.66 -28.02
CA ILE A 58 -2.56 -3.90 -29.42
C ILE A 58 -2.91 -5.33 -29.83
N ALA A 59 -2.61 -6.32 -28.99
CA ALA A 59 -2.90 -7.72 -29.26
C ALA A 59 -4.40 -8.03 -29.29
N GLY A 60 -5.19 -7.38 -28.42
CA GLY A 60 -6.64 -7.56 -28.28
C GLY A 60 -7.48 -6.63 -29.15
N ARG A 61 -6.88 -5.82 -30.02
CA ARG A 61 -7.57 -4.73 -30.76
C ARG A 61 -8.83 -5.16 -31.52
N SER A 62 -8.88 -6.38 -32.03
CA SER A 62 -10.03 -6.91 -32.78
C SER A 62 -11.13 -7.52 -31.91
N SER A 63 -10.83 -7.85 -30.65
CA SER A 63 -11.73 -8.58 -29.74
C SER A 63 -12.19 -7.77 -28.53
N ASP A 64 -11.50 -6.68 -28.22
CA ASP A 64 -11.78 -5.81 -27.07
C ASP A 64 -12.35 -4.47 -27.56
N SER A 65 -13.59 -4.16 -27.16
CA SER A 65 -14.23 -2.87 -27.49
C SER A 65 -13.53 -1.68 -26.84
N ASP A 66 -12.85 -1.91 -25.72
CA ASP A 66 -12.23 -0.88 -24.90
C ASP A 66 -10.71 -0.77 -25.13
N TRP A 67 -10.19 -1.44 -26.18
CA TRP A 67 -8.75 -1.48 -26.48
C TRP A 67 -8.10 -0.08 -26.54
N GLY A 68 -8.82 0.91 -27.08
CA GLY A 68 -8.34 2.29 -27.18
C GLY A 68 -8.14 2.94 -25.81
N PHE A 69 -9.03 2.66 -24.86
CA PHE A 69 -8.92 3.17 -23.49
C PHE A 69 -7.74 2.51 -22.75
N HIS A 70 -7.57 1.20 -22.89
CA HIS A 70 -6.42 0.48 -22.34
C HIS A 70 -5.09 0.98 -22.92
N LEU A 71 -5.05 1.29 -24.22
CA LEU A 71 -3.88 1.87 -24.87
C LEU A 71 -3.54 3.24 -24.28
N ILE A 72 -4.52 4.14 -24.14
CA ILE A 72 -4.32 5.47 -23.57
C ILE A 72 -3.79 5.37 -22.14
N ILE A 73 -4.44 4.57 -21.29
CA ILE A 73 -3.98 4.39 -19.90
C ILE A 73 -2.56 3.81 -19.87
N GLY A 74 -2.27 2.83 -20.74
CA GLY A 74 -0.95 2.23 -20.82
C GLY A 74 0.13 3.25 -21.18
N ILE A 75 -0.13 4.10 -22.18
CA ILE A 75 0.78 5.19 -22.57
C ILE A 75 0.98 6.19 -21.42
N ILE A 76 -0.10 6.60 -20.76
CA ILE A 76 -0.02 7.49 -19.59
C ILE A 76 0.83 6.85 -18.48
N GLY A 77 0.63 5.56 -18.21
CA GLY A 77 1.44 4.80 -17.25
C GLY A 77 2.92 4.81 -17.61
N ILE A 78 3.27 4.55 -18.87
CA ILE A 78 4.67 4.61 -19.32
C ILE A 78 5.27 6.01 -19.10
N ILE A 79 4.53 7.06 -19.46
CA ILE A 79 4.97 8.45 -19.27
C ILE A 79 5.21 8.74 -17.77
N ILE A 80 4.25 8.37 -16.91
CA ILE A 80 4.37 8.55 -15.46
C ILE A 80 5.59 7.79 -14.93
N GLY A 81 5.75 6.52 -15.31
CA GLY A 81 6.90 5.70 -14.90
C GLY A 81 8.23 6.35 -15.30
N VAL A 82 8.36 6.82 -16.53
CA VAL A 82 9.57 7.54 -17.00
C VAL A 82 9.80 8.83 -16.22
N ILE A 83 8.76 9.61 -15.94
CA ILE A 83 8.85 10.81 -15.11
C ILE A 83 9.34 10.46 -13.71
N THR A 84 8.86 9.36 -13.13
CA THR A 84 9.28 8.92 -11.78
C THR A 84 10.77 8.64 -11.69
N PHE A 85 11.36 8.00 -12.70
CA PHE A 85 12.81 7.76 -12.69
C PHE A 85 13.63 9.03 -12.92
N ARG A 86 13.12 10.00 -13.69
CA ARG A 86 13.84 11.26 -13.97
C ARG A 86 13.68 12.30 -12.86
N ALA A 87 12.54 12.33 -12.21
CA ALA A 87 12.17 13.31 -11.19
C ALA A 87 11.40 12.64 -10.04
N PRO A 88 12.07 11.77 -9.25
CA PRO A 88 11.40 11.02 -8.18
C PRO A 88 10.78 11.93 -7.12
N GLN A 89 11.32 13.13 -6.91
CA GLN A 89 10.76 14.10 -5.96
C GLN A 89 9.39 14.61 -6.40
N ILE A 90 9.17 14.79 -7.71
CA ILE A 90 7.88 15.22 -8.26
C ILE A 90 6.85 14.10 -8.09
N THR A 91 7.23 12.84 -8.39
CA THR A 91 6.35 11.70 -8.15
C THR A 91 6.06 11.50 -6.66
N ALA A 92 7.04 11.67 -5.78
CA ALA A 92 6.83 11.62 -4.34
C ALA A 92 5.75 12.63 -3.92
N LEU A 93 5.87 13.89 -4.36
CA LEU A 93 4.88 14.92 -4.07
C LEU A 93 3.50 14.57 -4.64
N ALA A 94 3.43 14.08 -5.88
CA ALA A 94 2.18 13.66 -6.51
C ALA A 94 1.49 12.52 -5.73
N LEU A 95 2.26 11.53 -5.26
CA LEU A 95 1.76 10.44 -4.43
C LEU A 95 1.25 10.95 -3.08
N LEU A 96 1.96 11.89 -2.45
CA LEU A 96 1.52 12.51 -1.20
C LEU A 96 0.21 13.28 -1.39
N ILE A 97 0.07 14.06 -2.47
CA ILE A 97 -1.17 14.76 -2.80
C ILE A 97 -2.31 13.77 -3.06
N TYR A 98 -2.04 12.68 -3.78
CA TYR A 98 -3.02 11.62 -4.00
C TYR A 98 -3.51 11.03 -2.66
N ILE A 99 -2.58 10.73 -1.75
CA ILE A 99 -2.91 10.23 -0.41
C ILE A 99 -3.71 11.28 0.39
N ALA A 100 -3.36 12.56 0.28
CA ALA A 100 -4.11 13.64 0.94
C ALA A 100 -5.55 13.72 0.42
N ALA A 101 -5.74 13.67 -0.90
CA ALA A 101 -7.06 13.67 -1.51
C ALA A 101 -7.90 12.46 -1.07
N TRP A 102 -7.27 11.28 -1.00
CA TRP A 102 -7.92 10.07 -0.52
C TRP A 102 -8.31 10.17 0.97
N ALA A 103 -7.42 10.69 1.81
CA ALA A 103 -7.70 10.93 3.23
C ALA A 103 -8.83 11.95 3.45
N LEU A 104 -8.93 13.00 2.61
CA LEU A 104 -10.08 13.92 2.63
C LEU A 104 -11.38 13.19 2.29
N MET A 105 -11.38 12.36 1.24
CA MET A 105 -12.58 11.60 0.85
C MET A 105 -13.03 10.65 1.95
N ILE A 106 -12.09 9.94 2.60
CA ILE A 106 -12.40 9.08 3.75
C ILE A 106 -12.97 9.89 4.89
N GLY A 107 -12.30 10.97 5.29
CA GLY A 107 -12.74 11.75 6.44
C GLY A 107 -14.11 12.39 6.23
N ALA A 108 -14.39 12.88 5.03
CA ALA A 108 -15.71 13.37 4.66
C ALA A 108 -16.77 12.25 4.70
N SER A 109 -16.43 11.05 4.22
CA SER A 109 -17.32 9.88 4.23
C SER A 109 -17.62 9.40 5.65
N GLU A 110 -16.61 9.36 6.53
CA GLU A 110 -16.76 8.95 7.93
C GLU A 110 -17.64 9.92 8.72
N ILE A 111 -17.47 11.23 8.52
CA ILE A 111 -18.34 12.25 9.12
C ILE A 111 -19.77 12.12 8.59
N ALA A 112 -19.95 11.95 7.27
CA ALA A 112 -21.28 11.76 6.68
C ALA A 112 -21.98 10.51 7.21
N LEU A 113 -21.25 9.39 7.35
CA LEU A 113 -21.77 8.16 7.93
C LEU A 113 -22.11 8.33 9.41
N ALA A 114 -21.27 9.01 10.19
CA ALA A 114 -21.55 9.29 11.59
C ALA A 114 -22.86 10.08 11.76
N ILE A 115 -23.08 11.10 10.94
CA ILE A 115 -24.32 11.90 10.95
C ILE A 115 -25.54 11.04 10.58
N LYS A 116 -25.38 10.14 9.60
CA LYS A 116 -26.47 9.27 9.12
C LYS A 116 -26.83 8.19 10.15
N LEU A 117 -25.83 7.57 10.77
CA LEU A 117 -25.99 6.44 11.69
C LEU A 117 -26.15 6.86 13.16
N ARG A 118 -26.22 8.17 13.44
CA ARG A 118 -26.33 8.72 14.81
C ARG A 118 -27.52 8.22 15.63
N ARG A 119 -28.56 7.72 14.97
CA ARG A 119 -29.76 7.18 15.62
C ARG A 119 -29.74 5.66 15.75
N GLU A 120 -28.80 4.99 15.09
CA GLU A 120 -28.73 3.53 15.00
C GLU A 120 -27.54 2.96 15.78
N ILE A 121 -26.48 3.73 16.01
CA ILE A 121 -25.24 3.26 16.64
C ILE A 121 -24.91 4.07 17.89
N LYS A 122 -24.67 3.38 19.02
CA LYS A 122 -24.03 3.97 20.19
C LYS A 122 -22.52 4.01 19.96
N GLY A 123 -21.93 5.21 19.82
CA GLY A 123 -20.49 5.38 19.56
C GLY A 123 -20.14 6.24 18.35
N GLU A 124 -21.10 6.96 17.75
CA GLU A 124 -20.92 7.84 16.59
C GLU A 124 -19.76 8.85 16.71
N TRP A 125 -19.45 9.28 17.94
CA TRP A 125 -18.37 10.23 18.20
C TRP A 125 -17.00 9.70 17.75
N PHE A 126 -16.80 8.38 17.78
CA PHE A 126 -15.55 7.76 17.33
C PHE A 126 -15.37 7.91 15.82
N LEU A 127 -16.46 7.74 15.04
CA LEU A 127 -16.44 7.96 13.59
C LEU A 127 -16.19 9.43 13.24
N ILE A 128 -16.77 10.37 14.00
CA ILE A 128 -16.52 11.80 13.83
C ILE A 128 -15.04 12.11 14.10
N LEU A 129 -14.46 11.54 15.17
CA LEU A 129 -13.05 11.73 15.48
C LEU A 129 -12.12 11.12 14.44
N MET A 130 -12.40 9.92 13.94
CA MET A 130 -11.63 9.31 12.85
C MET A 130 -11.66 10.21 11.61
N GLY A 131 -12.85 10.70 11.25
CA GLY A 131 -13.03 11.54 10.08
C GLY A 131 -12.32 12.90 10.20
N LEU A 132 -12.42 13.54 11.38
CA LEU A 132 -11.67 14.76 11.68
C LEU A 132 -10.15 14.52 11.65
N ALA A 133 -9.67 13.42 12.23
CA ALA A 133 -8.26 13.08 12.20
C ALA A 133 -7.76 12.89 10.75
N SER A 134 -8.55 12.23 9.89
CA SER A 134 -8.22 12.03 8.47
C SER A 134 -8.19 13.36 7.71
N ILE A 135 -9.14 14.27 7.95
CA ILE A 135 -9.15 15.60 7.33
C ILE A 135 -7.96 16.43 7.80
N ILE A 136 -7.67 16.45 9.10
CA ILE A 136 -6.50 17.16 9.66
C ILE A 136 -5.23 16.61 9.03
N PHE A 137 -5.08 15.28 8.95
CA PHE A 137 -3.93 14.65 8.31
C PHE A 137 -3.77 15.11 6.86
N ALA A 138 -4.85 15.14 6.08
CA ALA A 138 -4.81 15.58 4.70
C ALA A 138 -4.45 17.07 4.56
N VAL A 139 -5.02 17.94 5.38
CA VAL A 139 -4.72 19.38 5.38
C VAL A 139 -3.25 19.63 5.74
N LEU A 140 -2.73 18.92 6.76
CA LEU A 140 -1.31 19.00 7.13
C LEU A 140 -0.41 18.54 5.97
N LEU A 141 -0.78 17.45 5.31
CA LEU A 141 -0.03 16.91 4.17
C LEU A 141 -0.02 17.87 2.96
N MET A 142 -1.10 18.62 2.74
CA MET A 142 -1.17 19.64 1.68
C MET A 142 -0.38 20.91 2.01
N TRP A 143 -0.38 21.34 3.27
CA TRP A 143 0.36 22.54 3.68
C TRP A 143 1.86 22.28 3.70
N ASN A 144 2.29 21.20 4.35
CA ASN A 144 3.69 20.80 4.37
C ASN A 144 3.80 19.28 4.15
N PRO A 145 4.18 18.84 2.94
CA PRO A 145 4.21 17.42 2.61
C PRO A 145 5.32 16.66 3.33
N ALA A 146 6.36 17.33 3.86
CA ALA A 146 7.50 16.65 4.48
C ALA A 146 7.12 15.92 5.80
N PRO A 147 6.46 16.56 6.79
CA PRO A 147 5.95 15.86 7.97
C PRO A 147 4.99 14.71 7.63
N GLY A 148 4.13 14.89 6.63
CA GLY A 148 3.18 13.85 6.24
C GLY A 148 3.85 12.67 5.53
N ALA A 149 4.90 12.91 4.73
CA ALA A 149 5.74 11.85 4.19
C ALA A 149 6.42 11.03 5.31
N LEU A 150 6.97 11.71 6.32
CA LEU A 150 7.56 11.05 7.50
C LEU A 150 6.52 10.23 8.26
N ALA A 151 5.33 10.79 8.50
CA ALA A 151 4.24 10.08 9.17
C ALA A 151 3.85 8.80 8.41
N LEU A 152 3.77 8.85 7.08
CA LEU A 152 3.50 7.68 6.25
C LEU A 152 4.63 6.64 6.34
N ILE A 153 5.89 7.07 6.30
CA ILE A 153 7.04 6.16 6.41
C ILE A 153 7.05 5.47 7.77
N TRP A 154 6.79 6.19 8.85
CA TRP A 154 6.70 5.62 10.20
C TRP A 154 5.51 4.69 10.35
N LEU A 155 4.36 5.02 9.75
CA LEU A 155 3.20 4.13 9.70
C LEU A 155 3.53 2.83 8.96
N ILE A 156 4.12 2.93 7.77
CA ILE A 156 4.55 1.78 6.96
C ILE A 156 5.61 0.96 7.70
N GLY A 157 6.60 1.62 8.32
CA GLY A 157 7.68 0.97 9.05
C GLY A 157 7.19 0.24 10.30
N SER A 158 6.31 0.87 11.09
CA SER A 158 5.70 0.24 12.26
C SER A 158 4.82 -0.94 11.87
N TYR A 159 3.99 -0.78 10.82
CA TYR A 159 3.21 -1.88 10.26
C TYR A 159 4.11 -3.04 9.81
N ALA A 160 5.21 -2.77 9.10
CA ALA A 160 6.16 -3.79 8.64
C ALA A 160 6.82 -4.55 9.80
N ILE A 161 7.19 -3.85 10.88
CA ILE A 161 7.76 -4.49 12.08
C ILE A 161 6.73 -5.39 12.74
N VAL A 162 5.52 -4.88 13.01
CA VAL A 162 4.45 -5.67 13.65
C VAL A 162 4.09 -6.88 12.80
N PHE A 163 3.89 -6.68 11.50
CA PHE A 163 3.63 -7.76 10.55
C PHE A 163 4.77 -8.79 10.55
N GLY A 164 6.03 -8.33 10.56
CA GLY A 164 7.18 -9.20 10.56
C GLY A 164 7.28 -10.06 11.82
N LEU A 165 7.03 -9.48 12.99
CA LEU A 165 6.94 -10.21 14.26
C LEU A 165 5.84 -11.28 14.22
N LEU A 166 4.65 -10.91 13.74
CA LEU A 166 3.53 -11.84 13.60
C LEU A 166 3.81 -12.97 12.60
N ALA A 167 4.48 -12.67 11.48
CA ALA A 167 4.85 -13.66 10.47
C ALA A 167 5.89 -14.65 10.98
N ILE A 168 6.89 -14.16 11.74
CA ILE A 168 7.89 -15.02 12.40
C ILE A 168 7.20 -15.94 13.42
N PHE A 169 6.34 -15.38 14.27
CA PHE A 169 5.56 -16.16 15.25
C PHE A 169 4.71 -17.23 14.56
N PHE A 170 4.00 -16.87 13.50
CA PHE A 170 3.18 -17.80 12.72
C PHE A 170 4.02 -18.91 12.06
N GLY A 171 5.18 -18.57 11.50
CA GLY A 171 6.08 -19.56 10.91
C GLY A 171 6.58 -20.59 11.93
N PHE A 172 6.96 -20.16 13.12
CA PHE A 172 7.32 -21.09 14.19
C PHE A 172 6.12 -21.91 14.68
N LYS A 173 4.94 -21.29 14.77
CA LYS A 173 3.70 -22.00 15.12
C LYS A 173 3.38 -23.10 14.11
N LEU A 174 3.51 -22.83 12.80
CA LEU A 174 3.36 -23.84 11.75
C LEU A 174 4.34 -25.01 11.90
N ARG A 175 5.60 -24.72 12.23
CA ARG A 175 6.62 -25.76 12.49
C ARG A 175 6.22 -26.67 13.64
N SER A 176 5.60 -26.12 14.69
CA SER A 176 5.20 -26.86 15.89
C SER A 176 3.90 -27.66 15.78
N LEU A 177 3.14 -27.55 14.68
CA LEU A 177 1.89 -28.28 14.54
C LEU A 177 2.13 -29.80 14.48
N PRO A 178 1.35 -30.63 15.18
CA PRO A 178 1.43 -32.09 15.03
C PRO A 178 1.15 -32.50 13.58
N THR A 179 1.96 -33.40 13.01
CA THR A 179 1.60 -34.05 11.73
C THR A 179 0.36 -34.90 11.97
N LEU A 180 -0.78 -34.50 11.41
CA LEU A 180 -1.99 -35.31 11.42
C LEU A 180 -1.76 -36.45 10.42
N LEU A 181 -1.24 -37.58 10.91
CA LEU A 181 -1.13 -38.80 10.12
C LEU A 181 -2.52 -39.21 9.62
N PRO A 182 -2.76 -39.36 8.29
CA PRO A 182 -3.78 -40.26 7.82
C PRO A 182 -3.27 -41.70 8.09
N ARG A 183 -4.00 -42.48 8.88
CA ARG A 183 -3.86 -43.93 8.85
C ARG A 183 -4.43 -44.47 7.55
#